data_AF-A0A3Q0J8F3-F1
#
_entry.id   AF-A0A3Q0J8F3-F1
#
_cell.length_a   1.000
_cell.length_b   1.000
_cell.length_c   1.000
_cell.angle_alpha   90.00
_cell.angle_beta   90.00
_cell.angle_gamma   90.00
#
_symmetry.space_group_name_H-M   'P 1'
#
loop_
_entity.id
_entity.type
_entity.pdbx_description
1 polymer ?
#
loop_
_entity_poly.entity_id
_entity_poly.type
_entity_poly.pdbx_seq_one_letter_code
_entity_poly.pdbx_strand_id
1 'polypeptide(L)'
;MLDISATTRKAAVKLLSAMFSQVTEEELAPLFEIVVRYLACAMSHLDAGVREDSLLIIDVLLEQCPILTANYRSLLPHFLDMISSQTRSHEQARQLTVDLDSRTTTTVFRIKVLTRLRSMLLAIVHLFKTKSSSSNVSREIVVTSSTRHVPLYCSQQPGKSFIYDKKITSNETLDDVQNYTQMLMPLLMETFIEVVADRKQAGSDIVVEAVALLQCVVDIILNVLHILQQSGTVGVSWFKQTYARSIREHLYKGRFPYTVGSWGSTPNKNAKQRRKDSEAALKLLDSSLDLHCTGQNLSLCLLAFQLNIDTPVTLDYVLTSIKCSRSLKPTILACLDALVSKRDLRQCITVTETLLSLAKDPDLKFVVFPYLYNIVIRVDVNKLAKKTRIEDWLDTLPTYLCQKQAIPRSVVDSIMTLAARKIPALQNSIDSHIEVILDCLPELEISDCQGNTDEVLSVKKSLARLIYWVQDWDEELSEEICVALRKQHFGPLTPDVQDLWFLRNEVYEKSLA
;
A
#
# COMPACT_ATOMS: atom_id res chain seq x y z
N MET A 1 -26.61 8.36 -21.81
CA MET A 1 -25.14 8.21 -21.98
C MET A 1 -24.71 8.37 -23.44
N LEU A 2 -25.39 7.74 -24.39
CA LEU A 2 -25.07 7.80 -25.83
C LEU A 2 -25.83 8.92 -26.59
N ASP A 3 -26.30 9.94 -25.88
CA ASP A 3 -27.11 11.01 -26.49
C ASP A 3 -26.23 11.89 -27.40
N ILE A 4 -26.77 12.35 -28.52
CA ILE A 4 -26.05 13.22 -29.47
C ILE A 4 -25.68 14.55 -28.80
N SER A 5 -26.53 15.05 -27.90
CA SER A 5 -26.34 16.32 -27.22
C SER A 5 -25.42 16.19 -26.01
N ALA A 6 -24.30 16.92 -26.05
CA ALA A 6 -23.35 17.01 -24.94
C ALA A 6 -23.99 17.57 -23.65
N THR A 7 -24.97 18.48 -23.75
CA THR A 7 -25.65 19.02 -22.55
C THR A 7 -26.50 17.95 -21.89
N THR A 8 -27.20 17.13 -22.68
CA THR A 8 -27.99 16.00 -22.17
C THR A 8 -27.10 14.97 -21.51
N ARG A 9 -25.96 14.60 -22.14
CA ARG A 9 -24.99 13.67 -21.55
C ARG A 9 -24.46 14.17 -20.20
N LYS A 10 -24.06 15.44 -20.11
CA LYS A 10 -23.55 16.04 -18.86
C LYS A 10 -24.61 16.16 -17.77
N ALA A 11 -25.85 16.47 -18.14
CA ALA A 11 -26.97 16.47 -17.19
C ALA A 11 -27.23 15.05 -16.66
N ALA A 12 -27.16 14.03 -17.52
CA ALA A 12 -27.29 12.64 -17.10
C ALA A 12 -26.17 12.19 -16.15
N VAL A 13 -24.92 12.61 -16.37
CA VAL A 13 -23.80 12.34 -15.43
C VAL A 13 -24.09 12.94 -14.05
N LYS A 14 -24.55 14.19 -13.99
CA LYS A 14 -24.90 14.85 -12.72
C LYS A 14 -26.05 14.15 -12.01
N LEU A 15 -27.07 13.72 -12.77
CA LEU A 15 -28.19 12.97 -12.22
C LEU A 15 -27.72 11.64 -11.64
N LEU A 16 -26.87 10.90 -12.36
CA LEU A 16 -26.32 9.62 -11.88
C LEU A 16 -25.49 9.81 -10.60
N SER A 17 -24.65 10.84 -10.56
CA SER A 17 -23.87 11.18 -9.36
C SER A 17 -24.78 11.47 -8.16
N ALA A 18 -25.81 12.29 -8.35
CA ALA A 18 -26.77 12.60 -7.31
C ALA A 18 -27.54 11.34 -6.85
N MET A 19 -27.99 10.50 -7.79
CA MET A 19 -28.70 9.26 -7.46
C MET A 19 -27.81 8.27 -6.70
N PHE A 20 -26.59 8.02 -7.18
CA PHE A 20 -25.69 7.02 -6.60
C PHE A 20 -25.19 7.44 -5.21
N SER A 21 -25.08 8.75 -4.95
CA SER A 21 -24.75 9.25 -3.61
C SER A 21 -25.81 8.96 -2.53
N GLN A 22 -27.02 8.55 -2.92
CA GLN A 22 -28.17 8.33 -2.02
C GLN A 22 -28.52 6.84 -1.83
N VAL A 23 -27.81 5.94 -2.49
CA VAL A 23 -28.11 4.49 -2.48
C VAL A 23 -26.84 3.71 -2.20
N THR A 24 -27.00 2.55 -1.59
CA THR A 24 -25.88 1.66 -1.32
C THR A 24 -25.44 0.90 -2.58
N GLU A 25 -24.19 0.46 -2.60
CA GLU A 25 -23.69 -0.42 -3.67
C GLU A 25 -24.52 -1.70 -3.78
N GLU A 26 -24.98 -2.25 -2.66
CA GLU A 26 -25.86 -3.41 -2.66
C GLU A 26 -27.16 -3.09 -3.40
N GLU A 27 -27.82 -1.98 -3.10
CA GLU A 27 -29.07 -1.59 -3.77
C GLU A 27 -28.89 -1.36 -5.28
N LEU A 28 -27.72 -0.89 -5.71
CA LEU A 28 -27.42 -0.66 -7.13
C LEU A 28 -27.09 -1.94 -7.90
N ALA A 29 -26.56 -2.96 -7.24
CA ALA A 29 -26.00 -4.15 -7.87
C ALA A 29 -26.90 -4.80 -8.95
N PRO A 30 -28.24 -4.95 -8.77
CA PRO A 30 -29.09 -5.64 -9.75
C PRO A 30 -29.20 -4.90 -11.09
N LEU A 31 -28.99 -3.59 -11.11
CA LEU A 31 -29.12 -2.73 -12.29
C LEU A 31 -27.77 -2.24 -12.82
N PHE A 32 -26.69 -2.48 -12.07
CA PHE A 32 -25.38 -1.92 -12.36
C PHE A 32 -24.79 -2.40 -13.69
N GLU A 33 -25.05 -3.67 -14.07
CA GLU A 33 -24.61 -4.21 -15.37
C GLU A 33 -25.14 -3.39 -16.56
N ILE A 34 -26.35 -2.85 -16.47
CA ILE A 34 -26.94 -2.01 -17.52
C ILE A 34 -26.11 -0.74 -17.71
N VAL A 35 -25.75 -0.10 -16.59
CA VAL A 35 -24.92 1.11 -16.57
C VAL A 35 -23.55 0.83 -17.19
N VAL A 36 -22.92 -0.29 -16.80
CA VAL A 36 -21.63 -0.73 -17.34
C VAL A 36 -21.69 -1.01 -18.84
N ARG A 37 -22.76 -1.64 -19.35
CA ARG A 37 -22.93 -1.89 -20.78
C ARG A 37 -23.05 -0.60 -21.59
N TYR A 38 -23.86 0.36 -21.13
CA TYR A 38 -23.95 1.66 -21.81
C TYR A 38 -22.64 2.44 -21.74
N LEU A 39 -21.90 2.32 -20.64
CA LEU A 39 -20.55 2.88 -20.52
C LEU A 39 -19.59 2.26 -21.53
N ALA A 40 -19.55 0.93 -21.65
CA ALA A 40 -18.72 0.23 -22.64
C ALA A 40 -19.01 0.70 -24.08
N CYS A 41 -20.29 0.86 -24.43
CA CYS A 41 -20.68 1.45 -25.71
C CYS A 41 -20.21 2.90 -25.86
N ALA A 42 -20.23 3.70 -24.78
CA ALA A 42 -19.81 5.10 -24.84
C ALA A 42 -18.29 5.23 -25.02
N MET A 43 -17.50 4.36 -24.37
CA MET A 43 -16.03 4.33 -24.49
C MET A 43 -15.55 3.93 -25.89
N SER A 44 -16.32 3.08 -26.58
CA SER A 44 -16.04 2.60 -27.94
C SER A 44 -16.78 3.39 -29.04
N HIS A 45 -17.46 4.46 -28.66
CA HIS A 45 -18.30 5.23 -29.59
C HIS A 45 -17.47 5.94 -30.66
N LEU A 46 -18.03 6.11 -31.87
CA LEU A 46 -17.33 6.79 -32.99
C LEU A 46 -17.11 8.29 -32.71
N ASP A 47 -18.07 8.93 -32.06
CA ASP A 47 -17.98 10.34 -31.65
C ASP A 47 -17.00 10.54 -30.47
N ALA A 48 -15.99 11.38 -30.67
CA ALA A 48 -14.96 11.67 -29.67
C ALA A 48 -15.50 12.38 -28.41
N GLY A 49 -16.55 13.21 -28.56
CA GLY A 49 -17.20 13.88 -27.43
C GLY A 49 -17.98 12.90 -26.55
N VAL A 50 -18.61 11.88 -27.14
CA VAL A 50 -19.24 10.78 -26.37
C VAL A 50 -18.18 9.98 -25.61
N ARG A 51 -17.05 9.64 -26.26
CA ARG A 51 -15.92 8.97 -25.60
C ARG A 51 -15.34 9.81 -24.46
N GLU A 52 -15.18 11.12 -24.64
CA GLU A 52 -14.68 12.01 -23.58
C GLU A 52 -15.65 12.10 -22.41
N ASP A 53 -16.96 12.30 -22.65
CA ASP A 53 -17.97 12.35 -21.58
C ASP A 53 -18.13 11.00 -20.86
N SER A 54 -17.76 9.87 -21.48
CA SER A 54 -17.75 8.55 -20.83
C SER A 54 -16.78 8.46 -19.66
N LEU A 55 -15.68 9.23 -19.69
CA LEU A 55 -14.73 9.30 -18.59
C LEU A 55 -15.36 9.91 -17.33
N LEU A 56 -16.30 10.84 -17.50
CA LEU A 56 -17.03 11.43 -16.37
C LEU A 56 -17.97 10.41 -15.70
N ILE A 57 -18.51 9.48 -16.47
CA ILE A 57 -19.33 8.39 -15.93
C ILE A 57 -18.43 7.45 -15.12
N ILE A 58 -17.25 7.10 -15.62
CA ILE A 58 -16.27 6.29 -14.88
C ILE A 58 -15.92 6.95 -13.54
N ASP A 59 -15.71 8.26 -13.53
CA ASP A 59 -15.45 9.00 -12.28
C ASP A 59 -16.59 8.81 -11.27
N VAL A 60 -17.85 8.95 -11.70
CA VAL A 60 -19.03 8.72 -10.84
C VAL A 60 -19.08 7.28 -10.32
N LEU A 61 -18.82 6.28 -11.17
CA LEU A 61 -18.85 4.88 -10.76
C LEU A 61 -17.75 4.55 -9.74
N LEU A 62 -16.54 5.06 -9.94
CA LEU A 62 -15.41 4.80 -9.04
C LEU A 62 -15.50 5.58 -7.72
N GLU A 63 -16.13 6.75 -7.73
CA GLU A 63 -16.34 7.56 -6.52
C GLU A 63 -17.49 7.01 -5.66
N GLN A 64 -18.62 6.66 -6.28
CA GLN A 64 -19.85 6.30 -5.57
C GLN A 64 -20.03 4.78 -5.41
N CYS A 65 -19.48 3.98 -6.31
CA CYS A 65 -19.67 2.52 -6.35
C CYS A 65 -18.35 1.74 -6.61
N PRO A 66 -17.26 2.00 -5.88
CA PRO A 66 -15.93 1.43 -6.18
C PRO A 66 -15.90 -0.10 -6.18
N ILE A 67 -16.62 -0.77 -5.27
CA ILE A 67 -16.56 -2.24 -5.12
C ILE A 67 -17.27 -2.92 -6.28
N LEU A 68 -18.46 -2.46 -6.65
CA LEU A 68 -19.23 -2.92 -7.81
C LEU A 68 -18.46 -2.68 -9.08
N THR A 69 -17.95 -1.47 -9.29
CA THR A 69 -17.18 -1.12 -10.48
C THR A 69 -16.00 -2.05 -10.66
N ALA A 70 -15.25 -2.34 -9.59
CA ALA A 70 -14.12 -3.26 -9.60
C ALA A 70 -14.46 -4.71 -9.99
N ASN A 71 -15.72 -5.15 -9.83
CA ASN A 71 -16.15 -6.48 -10.29
C ASN A 71 -16.30 -6.56 -11.82
N TYR A 72 -16.43 -5.43 -12.54
CA TYR A 72 -16.61 -5.40 -14.00
C TYR A 72 -15.28 -5.18 -14.74
N ARG A 73 -14.37 -6.17 -14.66
CA ARG A 73 -13.06 -6.09 -15.33
C ARG A 73 -13.13 -6.14 -16.85
N SER A 74 -14.27 -6.52 -17.41
CA SER A 74 -14.58 -6.39 -18.84
C SER A 74 -14.49 -4.96 -19.38
N LEU A 75 -14.45 -3.94 -18.50
CA LEU A 75 -14.16 -2.55 -18.88
C LEU A 75 -12.68 -2.30 -19.23
N LEU A 76 -11.74 -3.13 -18.74
CA LEU A 76 -10.30 -2.91 -18.90
C LEU A 76 -9.85 -2.79 -20.37
N PRO A 77 -10.28 -3.67 -21.31
CA PRO A 77 -9.92 -3.54 -22.72
C PRO A 77 -10.34 -2.21 -23.35
N HIS A 78 -11.48 -1.64 -22.93
CA HIS A 78 -11.97 -0.38 -23.49
C HIS A 78 -11.06 0.81 -23.17
N PHE A 79 -10.33 0.79 -22.05
CA PHE A 79 -9.29 1.80 -21.78
C PHE A 79 -8.15 1.73 -22.80
N LEU A 80 -7.77 0.52 -23.25
CA LEU A 80 -6.73 0.35 -24.26
C LEU A 80 -7.20 0.87 -25.61
N ASP A 81 -8.45 0.59 -25.99
CA ASP A 81 -9.03 1.04 -27.26
C ASP A 81 -9.13 2.57 -27.33
N MET A 82 -9.28 3.25 -26.19
CA MET A 82 -9.28 4.72 -26.16
C MET A 82 -7.91 5.33 -26.41
N ILE A 83 -6.81 4.65 -26.07
CA ILE A 83 -5.43 5.18 -26.22
C ILE A 83 -4.64 4.55 -27.36
N SER A 84 -5.18 3.51 -28.00
CA SER A 84 -4.49 2.71 -29.01
C SER A 84 -5.44 2.17 -30.09
N SER A 85 -4.89 1.92 -31.26
CA SER A 85 -5.54 1.24 -32.38
C SER A 85 -4.84 -0.06 -32.68
N GLN A 86 -5.61 -1.09 -33.01
CA GLN A 86 -5.07 -2.39 -33.42
C GLN A 86 -4.51 -2.29 -34.84
N THR A 87 -3.27 -2.73 -35.03
CA THR A 87 -2.63 -2.70 -36.35
C THR A 87 -3.11 -3.87 -37.20
N ARG A 88 -3.36 -3.63 -38.49
CA ARG A 88 -3.86 -4.65 -39.43
C ARG A 88 -2.86 -5.77 -39.75
N SER A 89 -1.59 -5.61 -39.34
CA SER A 89 -0.49 -6.52 -39.71
C SER A 89 -0.22 -7.62 -38.69
N HIS A 90 -0.59 -7.45 -37.41
CA HIS A 90 -0.47 -8.47 -36.37
C HIS A 90 -1.67 -8.39 -35.44
N GLU A 91 -2.43 -9.49 -35.32
CA GLU A 91 -3.69 -9.56 -34.56
C GLU A 91 -3.58 -9.19 -33.07
N GLN A 92 -2.37 -9.05 -32.53
CA GLN A 92 -2.13 -8.67 -31.13
C GLN A 92 -1.31 -7.37 -30.95
N ALA A 93 -0.82 -6.75 -32.04
CA ALA A 93 0.00 -5.54 -31.95
C ALA A 93 -0.87 -4.27 -31.96
N ARG A 94 -0.84 -3.52 -30.87
CA ARG A 94 -1.49 -2.21 -30.72
C ARG A 94 -0.47 -1.08 -30.92
N GLN A 95 -0.92 0.02 -31.51
CA GLN A 95 -0.15 1.26 -31.65
C GLN A 95 -0.92 2.42 -31.04
N LEU A 96 -0.22 3.37 -30.43
CA LEU A 96 -0.87 4.53 -29.83
C LEU A 96 -1.62 5.37 -30.88
N THR A 97 -2.85 5.78 -30.54
CA THR A 97 -3.64 6.65 -31.41
C THR A 97 -3.10 8.08 -31.37
N VAL A 98 -3.08 8.74 -32.53
CA VAL A 98 -2.83 10.17 -32.67
C VAL A 98 -4.17 10.82 -32.96
N ASP A 99 -4.68 11.63 -32.03
CA ASP A 99 -5.94 12.35 -32.21
C ASP A 99 -5.64 13.74 -32.81
N LEU A 100 -5.84 13.88 -34.12
CA LEU A 100 -5.60 15.12 -34.86
C LEU A 100 -6.80 16.08 -34.80
N ASP A 101 -7.97 15.61 -34.38
CA ASP A 101 -9.25 16.34 -34.46
C ASP A 101 -9.74 16.84 -33.08
N SER A 102 -9.08 16.45 -31.98
CA SER A 102 -9.52 16.82 -30.63
C SER A 102 -9.11 18.23 -30.18
N ARG A 103 -9.90 18.80 -29.27
CA ARG A 103 -9.62 20.08 -28.60
C ARG A 103 -8.49 20.00 -27.56
N THR A 104 -8.02 18.79 -27.24
CA THR A 104 -6.93 18.52 -26.29
C THR A 104 -5.73 17.90 -27.02
N THR A 105 -4.54 17.90 -26.44
CA THR A 105 -3.45 17.11 -27.05
C THR A 105 -3.69 15.63 -26.81
N THR A 106 -3.18 14.79 -27.71
CA THR A 106 -3.15 13.33 -27.55
C THR A 106 -2.60 12.92 -26.18
N THR A 107 -1.54 13.59 -25.70
CA THR A 107 -0.95 13.37 -24.37
C THR A 107 -1.93 13.67 -23.22
N VAL A 108 -2.63 14.81 -23.27
CA VAL A 108 -3.60 15.18 -22.22
C VAL A 108 -4.78 14.21 -22.20
N PHE A 109 -5.26 13.79 -23.37
CA PHE A 109 -6.32 12.78 -23.45
C PHE A 109 -5.86 11.44 -22.87
N ARG A 110 -4.67 10.95 -23.22
CA ARG A 110 -4.10 9.73 -22.64
C ARG A 110 -3.94 9.83 -21.13
N ILE A 111 -3.49 10.97 -20.61
CA ILE A 111 -3.42 11.21 -19.14
C ILE A 111 -4.82 11.07 -18.51
N LYS A 112 -5.87 11.66 -19.12
CA LYS A 112 -7.24 11.51 -18.62
C LYS A 112 -7.65 10.04 -18.54
N VAL A 113 -7.45 9.28 -19.62
CA VAL A 113 -7.81 7.85 -19.69
C VAL A 113 -7.01 7.02 -18.67
N LEU A 114 -5.68 7.18 -18.65
CA LEU A 114 -4.79 6.42 -17.76
C LEU A 114 -5.05 6.72 -16.28
N THR A 115 -5.43 7.95 -15.93
CA THR A 115 -5.82 8.29 -14.56
C THR A 115 -7.03 7.47 -14.10
N ARG A 116 -8.02 7.27 -14.98
CA ARG A 116 -9.21 6.46 -14.66
C ARG A 116 -8.89 4.96 -14.66
N LEU A 117 -8.04 4.50 -15.57
CA LEU A 117 -7.53 3.12 -15.56
C LEU A 117 -6.81 2.81 -14.24
N ARG A 118 -5.94 3.72 -13.77
CA ARG A 118 -5.29 3.62 -12.46
C ARG A 118 -6.32 3.45 -11.35
N SER A 119 -7.34 4.30 -11.29
CA SER A 119 -8.37 4.25 -10.24
C SER A 119 -9.20 2.96 -10.31
N MET A 120 -9.51 2.47 -11.50
CA MET A 120 -10.15 1.17 -11.70
C MET A 120 -9.29 0.00 -11.18
N LEU A 121 -7.99 -0.01 -11.53
CA LEU A 121 -7.06 -1.04 -11.03
C LEU A 121 -6.88 -0.95 -9.51
N LEU A 122 -6.85 0.25 -8.93
CA LEU A 122 -6.79 0.45 -7.48
C LEU A 122 -8.06 -0.08 -6.80
N ALA A 123 -9.24 0.17 -7.36
CA ALA A 123 -10.49 -0.38 -6.86
C ALA A 123 -10.49 -1.93 -6.88
N ILE A 124 -9.93 -2.55 -7.94
CA ILE A 124 -9.73 -4.01 -8.02
C ILE A 124 -8.78 -4.49 -6.91
N VAL A 125 -7.69 -3.78 -6.64
CA VAL A 125 -6.77 -4.08 -5.53
C VAL A 125 -7.52 -4.05 -4.19
N HIS A 126 -8.35 -3.04 -3.93
CA HIS A 126 -9.14 -2.96 -2.70
C HIS A 126 -10.16 -4.09 -2.58
N LEU A 127 -10.83 -4.45 -3.68
CA LEU A 127 -11.77 -5.56 -3.74
C LEU A 127 -11.13 -6.90 -3.30
N PHE A 128 -9.88 -7.15 -3.70
CA PHE A 128 -9.17 -8.36 -3.27
C PHE A 128 -8.86 -8.36 -1.77
N LYS A 129 -8.54 -7.20 -1.19
CA LYS A 129 -8.28 -7.08 0.26
C LYS A 129 -9.53 -7.29 1.10
N THR A 130 -10.71 -6.88 0.60
CA THR A 130 -11.98 -7.02 1.34
C THR A 130 -12.58 -8.43 1.24
N LYS A 131 -12.47 -9.10 0.07
CA LYS A 131 -12.99 -10.46 -0.14
C LYS A 131 -12.37 -11.53 0.78
N SER A 132 -11.19 -11.28 1.36
CA SER A 132 -10.56 -12.19 2.33
C SER A 132 -11.31 -12.32 3.66
N SER A 133 -12.35 -11.50 3.92
CA SER A 133 -12.98 -11.37 5.23
C SER A 133 -14.48 -11.73 5.29
N SER A 134 -15.14 -12.00 4.16
CA SER A 134 -16.61 -12.18 4.12
C SER A 134 -17.03 -13.50 3.45
N SER A 135 -17.66 -14.40 4.20
CA SER A 135 -18.36 -15.57 3.68
C SER A 135 -19.72 -15.15 3.09
N ASN A 136 -19.73 -14.73 1.83
CA ASN A 136 -20.98 -14.39 1.15
C ASN A 136 -21.82 -15.66 0.91
N VAL A 137 -22.96 -15.76 1.59
CA VAL A 137 -23.97 -16.80 1.35
C VAL A 137 -24.71 -16.48 0.05
N SER A 138 -24.22 -17.02 -1.06
CA SER A 138 -24.93 -16.97 -2.34
C SER A 138 -26.22 -17.79 -2.26
N ARG A 139 -27.34 -17.23 -2.75
CA ARG A 139 -28.61 -17.95 -2.91
C ARG A 139 -28.85 -18.20 -4.40
N GLU A 140 -28.79 -19.46 -4.81
CA GLU A 140 -29.16 -19.86 -6.17
C GLU A 140 -30.70 -19.93 -6.27
N ILE A 141 -31.28 -19.19 -7.22
CA ILE A 141 -32.72 -19.28 -7.55
C ILE A 141 -32.85 -20.06 -8.86
N VAL A 142 -33.59 -21.16 -8.82
CA VAL A 142 -33.89 -21.95 -10.02
C VAL A 142 -35.06 -21.32 -10.76
N VAL A 143 -34.80 -20.79 -11.95
CA VAL A 143 -35.83 -20.24 -12.85
C VAL A 143 -36.42 -21.38 -13.68
N THR A 144 -37.71 -21.63 -13.52
CA THR A 144 -38.49 -22.65 -14.25
C THR A 144 -39.47 -22.00 -15.23
N SER A 145 -40.10 -22.81 -16.09
CA SER A 145 -41.18 -22.35 -16.99
C SER A 145 -42.40 -21.78 -16.26
N SER A 146 -42.54 -21.99 -14.95
CA SER A 146 -43.58 -21.39 -14.11
C SER A 146 -43.16 -20.08 -13.42
N THR A 147 -41.89 -19.67 -13.54
CA THR A 147 -41.38 -18.45 -12.89
C THR A 147 -41.80 -17.22 -13.68
N ARG A 148 -42.76 -16.44 -13.14
CA ARG A 148 -43.28 -15.24 -13.80
C ARG A 148 -42.49 -13.97 -13.50
N HIS A 149 -41.86 -13.89 -12.34
CA HIS A 149 -41.04 -12.76 -11.91
C HIS A 149 -40.03 -13.22 -10.84
N VAL A 150 -38.94 -12.47 -10.67
CA VAL A 150 -37.97 -12.64 -9.58
C VAL A 150 -37.84 -11.29 -8.88
N PRO A 151 -38.13 -11.19 -7.56
CA PRO A 151 -37.99 -9.92 -6.85
C PRO A 151 -36.51 -9.56 -6.73
N LEU A 152 -36.12 -8.40 -7.29
CA LEU A 152 -34.75 -7.88 -7.19
C LEU A 152 -34.42 -7.30 -5.82
N TYR A 153 -35.43 -6.96 -5.03
CA TYR A 153 -35.31 -6.42 -3.68
C TYR A 153 -36.31 -7.14 -2.77
N CYS A 154 -35.85 -7.68 -1.64
CA CYS A 154 -36.72 -8.35 -0.67
C CYS A 154 -36.81 -7.53 0.62
N SER A 155 -37.98 -6.96 0.90
CA SER A 155 -38.22 -6.10 2.07
C SER A 155 -38.04 -6.81 3.42
N GLN A 156 -38.05 -8.14 3.43
CA GLN A 156 -37.89 -8.94 4.66
C GLN A 156 -36.42 -9.16 5.06
N GLN A 157 -35.45 -8.79 4.21
CA GLN A 157 -34.02 -8.76 4.54
C GLN A 157 -33.35 -7.54 3.86
N PRO A 158 -33.51 -6.32 4.40
CA PRO A 158 -32.78 -5.16 3.92
C PRO A 158 -31.26 -5.44 3.97
N GLY A 159 -30.54 -5.18 2.88
CA GLY A 159 -29.08 -5.42 2.77
C GLY A 159 -28.66 -6.73 2.09
N LYS A 160 -29.57 -7.51 1.49
CA LYS A 160 -29.20 -8.63 0.62
C LYS A 160 -29.63 -8.36 -0.81
N SER A 161 -28.68 -7.86 -1.59
CA SER A 161 -28.88 -7.63 -3.01
C SER A 161 -28.64 -8.89 -3.84
N PHE A 162 -29.47 -9.05 -4.87
CA PHE A 162 -29.22 -10.02 -5.93
C PHE A 162 -28.18 -9.45 -6.88
N ILE A 163 -26.94 -9.89 -6.75
CA ILE A 163 -26.01 -9.79 -7.88
C ILE A 163 -26.52 -10.77 -8.92
N TYR A 164 -27.04 -10.25 -10.03
CA TYR A 164 -27.35 -11.07 -11.20
C TYR A 164 -26.03 -11.50 -11.83
N ASP A 165 -25.36 -12.45 -11.18
CA ASP A 165 -24.27 -13.19 -11.77
C ASP A 165 -24.94 -14.21 -12.68
N LYS A 166 -25.41 -13.75 -13.86
CA LYS A 166 -25.52 -14.67 -15.00
C LYS A 166 -24.14 -15.31 -14.99
N LYS A 167 -24.05 -16.65 -14.86
CA LYS A 167 -22.83 -17.43 -15.06
C LYS A 167 -22.25 -17.08 -16.44
N ILE A 168 -21.68 -15.88 -16.58
CA ILE A 168 -20.47 -15.65 -17.30
C ILE A 168 -19.52 -16.40 -16.38
N THR A 169 -19.30 -17.66 -16.72
CA THR A 169 -18.15 -18.43 -16.28
C THR A 169 -16.90 -17.69 -16.74
N SER A 170 -16.67 -16.50 -16.21
CA SER A 170 -15.36 -15.92 -16.16
C SER A 170 -14.88 -16.28 -14.76
N ASN A 171 -14.44 -17.53 -14.65
CA ASN A 171 -13.13 -17.72 -14.07
C ASN A 171 -12.21 -16.79 -14.86
N GLU A 172 -12.22 -15.47 -14.56
CA GLU A 172 -11.22 -14.57 -15.10
C GLU A 172 -9.95 -15.00 -14.39
N THR A 173 -9.26 -15.93 -15.05
CA THR A 173 -8.09 -16.56 -14.48
C THR A 173 -6.98 -15.52 -14.42
N LEU A 174 -5.91 -15.85 -13.72
CA LEU A 174 -4.64 -15.12 -13.83
C LEU A 174 -4.26 -14.82 -15.30
N ASP A 175 -4.66 -15.68 -16.23
CA ASP A 175 -4.37 -15.55 -17.66
C ASP A 175 -5.01 -14.29 -18.27
N ASP A 176 -6.21 -13.89 -17.84
CA ASP A 176 -6.86 -12.70 -18.38
C ASP A 176 -6.13 -11.41 -17.97
N VAL A 177 -5.65 -11.36 -16.72
CA VAL A 177 -4.83 -10.23 -16.25
C VAL A 177 -3.47 -10.21 -16.94
N GLN A 178 -2.84 -11.37 -17.16
CA GLN A 178 -1.57 -11.45 -17.89
C GLN A 178 -1.73 -11.03 -19.35
N ASN A 179 -2.76 -11.50 -20.05
CA ASN A 179 -3.07 -11.14 -21.42
C ASN A 179 -3.32 -9.62 -21.55
N TYR A 180 -4.10 -9.06 -20.62
CA TYR A 180 -4.30 -7.61 -20.56
C TYR A 180 -2.99 -6.86 -20.33
N THR A 181 -2.17 -7.33 -19.39
CA THR A 181 -0.86 -6.75 -19.07
C THR A 181 0.08 -6.78 -20.27
N GLN A 182 0.05 -7.84 -21.09
CA GLN A 182 0.83 -7.95 -22.32
C GLN A 182 0.52 -6.87 -23.33
N MET A 183 -0.76 -6.50 -23.47
CA MET A 183 -1.18 -5.40 -24.34
C MET A 183 -0.90 -4.03 -23.72
N LEU A 184 -1.08 -3.89 -22.40
CA LEU A 184 -0.96 -2.62 -21.69
C LEU A 184 0.50 -2.13 -21.58
N MET A 185 1.43 -3.01 -21.21
CA MET A 185 2.81 -2.62 -20.87
C MET A 185 3.57 -1.91 -22.00
N PRO A 186 3.53 -2.38 -23.26
CA PRO A 186 4.14 -1.66 -24.38
C PRO A 186 3.56 -0.25 -24.54
N LEU A 187 2.23 -0.11 -24.47
CA LEU A 187 1.55 1.17 -24.62
C LEU A 187 1.92 2.16 -23.53
N LEU A 188 2.05 1.72 -22.27
CA LEU A 188 2.52 2.57 -21.17
C LEU A 188 3.94 3.10 -21.42
N MET A 189 4.84 2.22 -21.88
CA MET A 189 6.23 2.60 -22.17
C MET A 189 6.29 3.56 -23.35
N GLU A 190 5.64 3.23 -24.47
CA GLU A 190 5.57 4.10 -25.65
C GLU A 190 4.98 5.47 -25.31
N THR A 191 3.91 5.51 -24.50
CA THR A 191 3.27 6.78 -24.11
C THR A 191 4.24 7.65 -23.34
N PHE A 192 5.02 7.09 -22.41
CA PHE A 192 6.00 7.85 -21.65
C PHE A 192 7.22 8.25 -22.50
N ILE A 193 7.72 7.35 -23.35
CA ILE A 193 8.85 7.62 -24.23
C ILE A 193 8.50 8.76 -25.20
N GLU A 194 7.30 8.80 -25.77
CA GLU A 194 6.87 9.88 -26.68
C GLU A 194 7.04 11.26 -26.06
N VAL A 195 6.68 11.43 -24.78
CA VAL A 195 6.75 12.72 -24.08
C VAL A 195 8.19 13.09 -23.70
N VAL A 196 9.07 12.11 -23.48
CA VAL A 196 10.46 12.34 -23.07
C VAL A 196 11.43 12.41 -24.26
N ALA A 197 11.20 11.66 -25.33
CA ALA A 197 12.08 11.53 -26.50
C ALA A 197 12.04 12.73 -27.45
N ASP A 198 10.98 13.55 -27.40
CA ASP A 198 10.86 14.80 -28.17
C ASP A 198 11.93 15.85 -27.79
N ARG A 199 12.84 15.52 -26.85
CA ARG A 199 13.83 16.46 -26.29
C ARG A 199 15.24 15.87 -26.34
N LYS A 200 16.12 16.53 -27.09
CA LYS A 200 17.49 16.12 -27.46
C LYS A 200 18.49 15.99 -26.29
N GLN A 201 18.08 16.12 -25.03
CA GLN A 201 18.99 16.02 -23.89
C GLN A 201 18.62 14.81 -23.03
N ALA A 202 19.56 13.87 -22.91
CA ALA A 202 19.56 12.89 -21.85
C ALA A 202 19.71 13.62 -20.51
N GLY A 203 18.72 13.51 -19.62
CA GLY A 203 18.72 14.18 -18.33
C GLY A 203 17.53 13.76 -17.47
N SER A 204 17.59 14.10 -16.19
CA SER A 204 16.53 13.89 -15.20
C SER A 204 15.34 14.84 -15.35
N ASP A 205 15.52 15.93 -16.09
CA ASP A 205 14.54 17.00 -16.20
C ASP A 205 13.37 16.63 -17.12
N ILE A 206 12.16 16.69 -16.57
CA ILE A 206 10.90 16.43 -17.26
C ILE A 206 9.95 17.62 -17.14
N VAL A 207 9.00 17.70 -18.09
CA VAL A 207 7.91 18.69 -18.03
C VAL A 207 6.75 18.21 -17.19
N VAL A 208 5.87 19.13 -16.77
CA VAL A 208 4.69 18.84 -15.94
C VAL A 208 3.81 17.74 -16.53
N GLU A 209 3.65 17.69 -17.86
CA GLU A 209 2.89 16.65 -18.55
C GLU A 209 3.53 15.26 -18.37
N ALA A 210 4.85 15.17 -18.44
CA ALA A 210 5.60 13.95 -18.18
C ALA A 210 5.57 13.54 -16.70
N VAL A 211 5.47 14.49 -15.76
CA VAL A 211 5.30 14.17 -14.32
C VAL A 211 3.97 13.44 -14.08
N ALA A 212 2.87 13.99 -14.60
CA ALA A 212 1.55 13.39 -14.46
C ALA A 212 1.48 12.01 -15.12
N LEU A 213 2.09 11.88 -16.29
CA LEU A 213 2.15 10.61 -17.01
C LEU A 213 3.02 9.58 -16.30
N LEU A 214 4.18 9.99 -15.77
CA LEU A 214 5.07 9.12 -14.99
C LEU A 214 4.32 8.57 -13.77
N GLN A 215 3.59 9.42 -13.04
CA GLN A 215 2.76 8.99 -11.92
C GLN A 215 1.72 7.95 -12.36
N CYS A 216 0.99 8.20 -13.45
CA CYS A 216 0.01 7.25 -13.99
C CYS A 216 0.66 5.91 -14.33
N VAL A 217 1.76 5.93 -15.10
CA VAL A 217 2.46 4.73 -15.56
C VAL A 217 2.95 3.89 -14.39
N VAL A 218 3.63 4.51 -13.42
CA VAL A 218 4.19 3.80 -12.27
C VAL A 218 3.08 3.23 -11.38
N ASP A 219 2.03 4.01 -11.08
CA ASP A 219 0.92 3.54 -10.26
C ASP A 219 0.14 2.41 -10.93
N ILE A 220 -0.09 2.48 -12.25
CA ILE A 220 -0.70 1.39 -13.01
C ILE A 220 0.14 0.12 -12.91
N ILE A 221 1.46 0.22 -13.11
CA ILE A 221 2.37 -0.92 -13.00
C ILE A 221 2.33 -1.53 -11.59
N LEU A 222 2.37 -0.70 -10.55
CA LEU A 222 2.29 -1.14 -9.16
C LEU A 222 0.95 -1.83 -8.85
N ASN A 223 -0.17 -1.28 -9.33
CA ASN A 223 -1.49 -1.89 -9.15
C ASN A 223 -1.61 -3.23 -9.89
N VAL A 224 -1.11 -3.33 -11.13
CA VAL A 224 -1.04 -4.61 -11.87
C VAL A 224 -0.19 -5.63 -11.11
N LEU A 225 0.97 -5.24 -10.59
CA LEU A 225 1.81 -6.11 -9.78
C LEU A 225 1.08 -6.59 -8.52
N HIS A 226 0.33 -5.71 -7.85
CA HIS A 226 -0.47 -6.10 -6.69
C HIS A 226 -1.57 -7.09 -7.04
N ILE A 227 -2.28 -6.88 -8.15
CA ILE A 227 -3.28 -7.83 -8.65
C ILE A 227 -2.64 -9.20 -8.92
N LEU A 228 -1.49 -9.22 -9.60
CA LEU A 228 -0.75 -10.47 -9.86
C LEU A 228 -0.27 -11.15 -8.57
N GLN A 229 0.11 -10.39 -7.54
CA GLN A 229 0.49 -10.92 -6.22
C GLN A 229 -0.65 -11.67 -5.53
N GLN A 230 -1.90 -11.18 -5.65
CA GLN A 230 -3.08 -11.84 -5.06
C GLN A 230 -3.35 -13.20 -5.69
N SER A 231 -2.94 -13.40 -6.95
CA SER A 231 -3.06 -14.68 -7.66
C SER A 231 -1.87 -15.62 -7.45
N GLY A 232 -0.88 -15.25 -6.62
CA GLY A 232 0.29 -16.05 -6.29
C GLY A 232 1.61 -15.57 -6.91
N THR A 233 2.70 -16.30 -6.66
CA THR A 233 4.07 -15.87 -7.01
C THR A 233 4.42 -16.04 -8.49
N VAL A 234 3.68 -16.89 -9.22
CA VAL A 234 3.94 -17.20 -10.64
C VAL A 234 3.76 -15.95 -11.51
N GLY A 235 2.64 -15.24 -11.35
CA GLY A 235 2.35 -14.03 -12.15
C GLY A 235 3.38 -12.92 -11.94
N VAL A 236 3.83 -12.72 -10.70
CA VAL A 236 4.88 -11.75 -10.36
C VAL A 236 6.22 -12.13 -10.99
N SER A 237 6.55 -13.42 -10.98
CA SER A 237 7.81 -13.93 -11.55
C SER A 237 7.83 -13.78 -13.07
N TRP A 238 6.72 -14.10 -13.74
CA TRP A 238 6.52 -13.85 -15.16
C TRP A 238 6.67 -12.36 -15.48
N PHE A 239 5.99 -11.48 -14.75
CA PHE A 239 6.06 -10.03 -14.98
C PHE A 239 7.50 -9.51 -14.90
N LYS A 240 8.25 -9.94 -13.87
CA LYS A 240 9.66 -9.59 -13.69
C LYS A 240 10.51 -10.03 -14.88
N GLN A 241 10.38 -11.27 -15.29
CA GLN A 241 11.16 -11.83 -16.41
C GLN A 241 10.86 -11.11 -17.73
N THR A 242 9.60 -10.75 -17.97
CA THR A 242 9.16 -10.10 -19.20
C THR A 242 9.50 -8.62 -19.25
N TYR A 243 9.25 -7.85 -18.18
CA TYR A 243 9.23 -6.39 -18.25
C TYR A 243 10.34 -5.68 -17.48
N ALA A 244 11.04 -6.33 -16.53
CA ALA A 244 12.01 -5.62 -15.68
C ALA A 244 13.14 -4.96 -16.48
N ARG A 245 13.63 -5.61 -17.55
CA ARG A 245 14.64 -5.03 -18.44
C ARG A 245 14.12 -3.79 -19.17
N SER A 246 12.92 -3.86 -19.75
CA SER A 246 12.32 -2.73 -20.46
C SER A 246 12.05 -1.56 -19.51
N ILE A 247 11.52 -1.84 -18.33
CA ILE A 247 11.29 -0.83 -17.28
C ILE A 247 12.60 -0.14 -16.89
N ARG A 248 13.67 -0.92 -16.69
CA ARG A 248 15.00 -0.40 -16.37
C ARG A 248 15.51 0.58 -17.43
N GLU A 249 15.47 0.18 -18.69
CA GLU A 249 16.00 0.97 -19.80
C GLU A 249 15.21 2.26 -20.02
N HIS A 250 13.87 2.23 -19.88
CA HIS A 250 13.03 3.39 -20.20
C HIS A 250 12.76 4.33 -19.01
N LEU A 251 12.71 3.81 -17.78
CA LEU A 251 12.34 4.59 -16.59
C LEU A 251 13.52 4.95 -15.69
N TYR A 252 14.64 4.20 -15.71
CA TYR A 252 15.74 4.40 -14.75
C TYR A 252 17.03 4.88 -15.40
N LYS A 253 17.52 4.15 -16.39
CA LYS A 253 18.86 4.33 -16.95
C LYS A 253 19.07 5.75 -17.49
N GLY A 254 19.96 6.50 -16.82
CA GLY A 254 20.32 7.86 -17.20
C GLY A 254 19.22 8.91 -17.02
N ARG A 255 18.13 8.59 -16.31
CA ARG A 255 16.97 9.48 -16.12
C ARG A 255 16.53 9.62 -14.66
N PHE A 256 16.65 8.57 -13.87
CA PHE A 256 16.30 8.61 -12.44
C PHE A 256 17.44 9.19 -11.59
N PRO A 257 17.16 10.02 -10.56
CA PRO A 257 15.85 10.53 -10.15
C PRO A 257 15.37 11.67 -11.04
N TYR A 258 14.05 11.79 -11.23
CA TYR A 258 13.45 12.83 -12.07
C TYR A 258 13.30 14.18 -11.34
N THR A 259 13.40 15.27 -12.09
CA THR A 259 13.21 16.65 -11.63
C THR A 259 12.36 17.42 -12.64
N VAL A 260 11.68 18.50 -12.22
CA VAL A 260 10.95 19.37 -13.14
C VAL A 260 11.90 20.44 -13.65
N GLY A 261 12.25 20.38 -14.93
CA GLY A 261 13.13 21.37 -15.54
C GLY A 261 12.47 22.75 -15.61
N SER A 262 13.19 23.80 -15.21
CA SER A 262 12.76 25.19 -15.40
C SER A 262 12.97 25.59 -16.87
N TRP A 263 12.01 25.28 -17.74
CA TRP A 263 12.09 25.67 -19.15
C TRP A 263 11.19 26.86 -19.47
N GLY A 264 11.83 27.83 -20.13
CA GLY A 264 11.38 29.18 -20.36
C GLY A 264 10.01 29.32 -21.03
N SER A 265 9.27 30.26 -20.47
CA SER A 265 8.17 31.00 -21.06
C SER A 265 8.43 31.39 -22.52
N THR A 266 7.94 30.58 -23.46
CA THR A 266 7.26 31.17 -24.62
C THR A 266 5.76 31.21 -24.28
N PRO A 267 5.16 32.40 -24.15
CA PRO A 267 3.79 32.55 -23.68
C PRO A 267 2.81 32.19 -24.80
N ASN A 268 2.77 30.92 -25.19
CA ASN A 268 1.72 30.42 -26.05
C ASN A 268 0.50 30.09 -25.18
N LYS A 269 -0.69 30.58 -25.57
CA LYS A 269 -1.96 30.32 -24.87
C LYS A 269 -2.21 28.82 -24.66
N ASN A 270 -1.76 27.99 -25.60
CA ASN A 270 -1.89 26.53 -25.53
C ASN A 270 -1.00 25.89 -24.43
N ALA A 271 0.17 26.45 -24.14
CA ALA A 271 1.08 25.92 -23.11
C ALA A 271 0.52 26.12 -21.69
N LYS A 272 -0.13 27.26 -21.44
CA LYS A 272 -0.82 27.53 -20.17
C LYS A 272 -1.97 26.56 -19.93
N GLN A 273 -2.76 26.28 -20.96
CA GLN A 273 -3.89 25.34 -20.86
C GLN A 273 -3.40 23.91 -20.61
N ARG A 274 -2.38 23.44 -21.34
CA ARG A 274 -1.78 22.11 -21.13
C ARG A 274 -1.27 21.92 -19.71
N ARG A 275 -0.54 22.90 -19.18
CA ARG A 275 -0.07 22.89 -17.79
C ARG A 275 -1.24 22.80 -16.80
N LYS A 276 -2.29 23.59 -17.01
CA LYS A 276 -3.50 23.54 -16.17
C LYS A 276 -4.15 22.15 -16.20
N ASP A 277 -4.23 21.54 -17.37
CA ASP A 277 -4.82 20.20 -17.53
C ASP A 277 -3.95 19.11 -16.88
N SER A 278 -2.62 19.20 -16.98
CA SER A 278 -1.70 18.29 -16.29
C SER A 278 -1.69 18.48 -14.77
N GLU A 279 -1.78 19.71 -14.28
CA GLU A 279 -1.95 19.99 -12.85
C GLU A 279 -3.31 19.49 -12.34
N ALA A 280 -4.37 19.60 -13.14
CA ALA A 280 -5.66 19.01 -12.81
C ALA A 280 -5.60 17.47 -12.76
N ALA A 281 -4.85 16.84 -13.68
CA ALA A 281 -4.61 15.41 -13.63
C ALA A 281 -3.80 14.98 -12.39
N LEU A 282 -2.76 15.73 -12.02
CA LEU A 282 -2.01 15.48 -10.79
C LEU A 282 -2.91 15.52 -9.55
N LYS A 283 -3.84 16.48 -9.48
CA LYS A 283 -4.84 16.53 -8.40
C LYS A 283 -5.72 15.29 -8.34
N LEU A 284 -6.14 14.76 -9.49
CA LEU A 284 -6.91 13.50 -9.55
C LEU A 284 -6.08 12.26 -9.18
N LEU A 285 -4.76 12.38 -9.15
CA LEU A 285 -3.83 11.34 -8.70
C LEU A 285 -3.42 11.52 -7.24
N ASP A 286 -4.08 12.43 -6.51
CA ASP A 286 -3.70 12.87 -5.15
C ASP A 286 -2.25 13.33 -5.04
N SER A 287 -1.73 13.87 -6.16
CA SER A 287 -0.35 14.32 -6.28
C SER A 287 -0.31 15.84 -6.44
N SER A 288 0.65 16.48 -5.76
CA SER A 288 0.98 17.89 -6.00
C SER A 288 2.20 17.98 -6.92
N LEU A 289 2.23 19.00 -7.78
CA LEU A 289 3.43 19.29 -8.56
C LEU A 289 4.57 19.67 -7.60
N ASP A 290 5.60 18.83 -7.55
CA ASP A 290 6.85 19.03 -6.82
C ASP A 290 8.01 19.11 -7.82
N LEU A 291 8.89 20.10 -7.66
CA LEU A 291 10.04 20.31 -8.52
C LEU A 291 11.02 19.14 -8.48
N HIS A 292 11.05 18.38 -7.39
CA HIS A 292 11.91 17.21 -7.23
C HIS A 292 11.20 15.89 -7.53
N CYS A 293 9.95 15.93 -8.02
CA CYS A 293 9.14 14.75 -8.34
C CYS A 293 9.16 13.70 -7.21
N THR A 294 9.20 14.13 -5.95
CA THR A 294 9.51 13.25 -4.81
C THR A 294 8.52 12.09 -4.72
N GLY A 295 7.23 12.35 -4.96
CA GLY A 295 6.20 11.32 -4.99
C GLY A 295 6.45 10.27 -6.08
N GLN A 296 6.69 10.72 -7.31
CA GLN A 296 6.96 9.85 -8.46
C GLN A 296 8.24 9.04 -8.26
N ASN A 297 9.30 9.69 -7.77
CA ASN A 297 10.58 9.04 -7.51
C ASN A 297 10.50 8.00 -6.39
N LEU A 298 9.72 8.25 -5.33
CA LEU A 298 9.47 7.25 -4.29
C LEU A 298 8.66 6.05 -4.82
N SER A 299 7.64 6.29 -5.66
CA SER A 299 6.92 5.20 -6.33
C SER A 299 7.82 4.38 -7.26
N LEU A 300 8.76 5.03 -7.96
CA LEU A 300 9.80 4.35 -8.72
C LEU A 300 10.72 3.53 -7.81
N CYS A 301 11.17 4.06 -6.66
CA CYS A 301 11.95 3.26 -5.72
C CYS A 301 11.19 2.00 -5.26
N LEU A 302 9.90 2.12 -4.95
CA LEU A 302 9.07 0.98 -4.59
C LEU A 302 9.03 -0.06 -5.73
N LEU A 303 8.81 0.39 -6.96
CA LEU A 303 8.80 -0.47 -8.14
C LEU A 303 10.15 -1.15 -8.38
N ALA A 304 11.25 -0.40 -8.26
CA ALA A 304 12.61 -0.90 -8.35
C ALA A 304 12.88 -1.97 -7.30
N PHE A 305 12.42 -1.78 -6.07
CA PHE A 305 12.50 -2.82 -5.06
C PHE A 305 11.61 -4.01 -5.43
N GLN A 306 10.36 -3.84 -5.80
CA GLN A 306 9.53 -4.99 -6.17
C GLN A 306 10.13 -5.81 -7.32
N LEU A 307 10.79 -5.17 -8.29
CA LEU A 307 11.35 -5.81 -9.49
C LEU A 307 12.85 -6.15 -9.43
N ASN A 308 13.57 -5.75 -8.37
CA ASN A 308 15.03 -5.85 -8.26
C ASN A 308 15.81 -5.06 -9.34
N ILE A 309 15.40 -3.83 -9.62
CA ILE A 309 16.02 -2.94 -10.62
C ILE A 309 16.82 -1.84 -9.90
N ASP A 310 18.02 -1.50 -10.41
CA ASP A 310 18.84 -0.33 -10.03
C ASP A 310 18.81 0.02 -8.52
N THR A 311 19.02 -1.01 -7.69
CA THR A 311 18.82 -0.94 -6.24
C THR A 311 19.74 0.02 -5.48
N PRO A 312 21.00 0.31 -5.89
CA PRO A 312 21.85 1.22 -5.10
C PRO A 312 21.37 2.67 -5.10
N VAL A 313 21.04 3.22 -6.29
CA VAL A 313 20.60 4.61 -6.43
C VAL A 313 19.21 4.81 -5.83
N THR A 314 18.32 3.83 -6.02
CA THR A 314 16.97 3.87 -5.44
C THR A 314 16.98 3.71 -3.93
N LEU A 315 17.88 2.89 -3.37
CA LEU A 315 18.11 2.81 -1.93
C LEU A 315 18.61 4.14 -1.36
N ASP A 316 19.64 4.73 -1.97
CA ASP A 316 20.18 6.02 -1.53
C ASP A 316 19.12 7.13 -1.55
N TYR A 317 18.30 7.17 -2.59
CA TYR A 317 17.20 8.13 -2.70
C TYR A 317 16.16 7.95 -1.59
N VAL A 318 15.76 6.71 -1.27
CA VAL A 318 14.81 6.45 -0.17
C VAL A 318 15.42 6.84 1.18
N LEU A 319 16.67 6.47 1.45
CA LEU A 319 17.33 6.81 2.72
C LEU A 319 17.51 8.32 2.89
N THR A 320 17.85 9.03 1.82
CA THR A 320 17.93 10.49 1.82
C THR A 320 16.54 11.11 2.04
N SER A 321 15.52 10.59 1.37
CA SER A 321 14.13 11.05 1.54
C SER A 321 13.64 10.85 2.97
N ILE A 322 13.99 9.74 3.60
CA ILE A 322 13.69 9.46 5.01
C ILE A 322 14.36 10.49 5.92
N LYS A 323 15.66 10.75 5.75
CA LYS A 323 16.42 11.71 6.57
C LYS A 323 15.92 13.15 6.44
N CYS A 324 15.38 13.52 5.28
CA CYS A 324 14.86 14.87 5.02
C CYS A 324 13.38 15.04 5.40
N SER A 325 12.68 13.96 5.75
CA SER A 325 11.24 14.00 6.03
C SER A 325 10.95 14.15 7.52
N ARG A 326 10.06 15.09 7.88
CA ARG A 326 9.54 15.20 9.25
C ARG A 326 8.57 14.08 9.63
N SER A 327 7.94 13.46 8.64
CA SER A 327 7.02 12.33 8.81
C SER A 327 7.20 11.32 7.69
N LEU A 328 7.05 10.03 8.02
CA LEU A 328 7.20 8.95 7.05
C LEU A 328 5.92 8.78 6.23
N LYS A 329 5.99 9.14 4.95
CA LYS A 329 4.88 8.98 4.01
C LYS A 329 4.56 7.48 3.78
N PRO A 330 3.31 7.11 3.46
CA PRO A 330 2.94 5.71 3.18
C PRO A 330 3.82 5.02 2.11
N THR A 331 4.23 5.74 1.07
CA THR A 331 5.13 5.19 0.04
C THR A 331 6.53 4.87 0.57
N ILE A 332 7.04 5.64 1.53
CA ILE A 332 8.32 5.36 2.20
C ILE A 332 8.20 4.08 3.03
N LEU A 333 7.11 3.94 3.78
CA LEU A 333 6.82 2.73 4.56
C LEU A 333 6.73 1.49 3.66
N ALA A 334 6.03 1.60 2.52
CA ALA A 334 5.98 0.53 1.52
C ALA A 334 7.36 0.18 0.93
N CYS A 335 8.23 1.18 0.71
CA CYS A 335 9.62 0.95 0.31
C CYS A 335 10.40 0.17 1.39
N LEU A 336 10.26 0.54 2.65
CA LEU A 336 10.88 -0.16 3.77
C LEU A 336 10.38 -1.60 3.89
N ASP A 337 9.06 -1.83 3.74
CA ASP A 337 8.47 -3.17 3.72
C ASP A 337 9.07 -4.04 2.61
N ALA A 338 9.20 -3.47 1.41
CA ALA A 338 9.79 -4.16 0.26
C ALA A 338 11.28 -4.48 0.48
N LEU A 339 12.05 -3.59 1.12
CA LEU A 339 13.48 -3.79 1.42
C LEU A 339 13.68 -4.87 2.49
N VAL A 340 12.99 -4.77 3.62
CA VAL A 340 13.10 -5.69 4.76
C VAL A 340 12.61 -7.10 4.40
N SER A 341 11.74 -7.23 3.39
CA SER A 341 11.23 -8.52 2.92
C SER A 341 12.22 -9.33 2.07
N LYS A 342 13.24 -8.71 1.46
CA LYS A 342 14.13 -9.39 0.48
C LYS A 342 15.29 -10.19 1.07
N ARG A 343 15.55 -10.11 2.37
CA ARG A 343 16.66 -10.79 3.06
C ARG A 343 18.06 -10.49 2.48
N ASP A 344 18.26 -9.37 1.79
CA ASP A 344 19.60 -8.94 1.37
C ASP A 344 20.33 -8.28 2.56
N LEU A 345 21.33 -8.98 3.09
CA LEU A 345 22.12 -8.55 4.25
C LEU A 345 22.76 -7.16 4.05
N ARG A 346 23.26 -6.84 2.84
CA ARG A 346 23.94 -5.56 2.60
C ARG A 346 22.96 -4.40 2.68
N GLN A 347 21.79 -4.56 2.06
CA GLN A 347 20.73 -3.55 2.11
C GLN A 347 20.19 -3.41 3.55
N CYS A 348 20.01 -4.53 4.26
CA CYS A 348 19.57 -4.49 5.66
C CYS A 348 20.53 -3.69 6.54
N ILE A 349 21.85 -3.84 6.39
CA ILE A 349 22.85 -3.06 7.16
C ILE A 349 22.69 -1.56 6.89
N THR A 350 22.63 -1.14 5.63
CA THR A 350 22.53 0.29 5.27
C THR A 350 21.21 0.90 5.76
N VAL A 351 20.11 0.16 5.64
CA VAL A 351 18.79 0.58 6.15
C VAL A 351 18.80 0.68 7.67
N THR A 352 19.42 -0.29 8.36
CA THR A 352 19.46 -0.35 9.84
C THR A 352 20.03 0.93 10.43
N GLU A 353 21.19 1.41 9.96
CA GLU A 353 21.78 2.66 10.47
C GLU A 353 20.87 3.88 10.33
N THR A 354 20.15 3.97 9.20
CA THR A 354 19.21 5.06 8.99
C THR A 354 18.02 4.93 9.95
N LEU A 355 17.46 3.72 10.12
CA LEU A 355 16.36 3.48 11.06
C LEU A 355 16.78 3.73 12.52
N LEU A 356 18.00 3.33 12.91
CA LEU A 356 18.55 3.60 14.24
C LEU A 356 18.68 5.10 14.52
N SER A 357 19.04 5.89 13.50
CA SER A 357 19.08 7.35 13.66
C SER A 357 17.71 7.96 13.91
N LEU A 358 16.66 7.43 13.27
CA LEU A 358 15.27 7.88 13.45
C LEU A 358 14.65 7.36 14.73
N ALA A 359 15.09 6.21 15.23
CA ALA A 359 14.60 5.63 16.48
C ALA A 359 14.93 6.51 17.70
N LYS A 360 15.83 7.48 17.55
CA LYS A 360 16.14 8.50 18.56
C LYS A 360 15.09 9.62 18.64
N ASP A 361 14.30 9.78 17.58
CA ASP A 361 13.22 10.77 17.54
C ASP A 361 11.96 10.20 18.23
N PRO A 362 11.44 10.86 19.29
CA PRO A 362 10.26 10.39 20.01
C PRO A 362 9.01 10.19 19.13
N ASP A 363 8.86 10.97 18.06
CA ASP A 363 7.70 10.91 17.17
C ASP A 363 7.79 9.75 16.17
N LEU A 364 9.01 9.31 15.86
CA LEU A 364 9.28 8.28 14.85
C LEU A 364 9.68 6.93 15.44
N LYS A 365 10.12 6.86 16.71
CA LYS A 365 10.66 5.63 17.33
C LYS A 365 9.73 4.43 17.17
N PHE A 366 8.43 4.60 17.45
CA PHE A 366 7.45 3.52 17.34
C PHE A 366 7.00 3.25 15.90
N VAL A 367 7.18 4.22 14.99
CA VAL A 367 6.91 4.04 13.55
C VAL A 367 8.00 3.17 12.91
N VAL A 368 9.27 3.39 13.28
CA VAL A 368 10.41 2.63 12.73
C VAL A 368 10.66 1.30 13.46
N PHE A 369 10.15 1.15 14.68
CA PHE A 369 10.33 -0.03 15.52
C PHE A 369 9.99 -1.35 14.81
N PRO A 370 8.84 -1.51 14.13
CA PRO A 370 8.49 -2.78 13.47
C PRO A 370 9.52 -3.19 12.41
N TYR A 371 10.18 -2.23 11.76
CA TYR A 371 11.20 -2.50 10.76
C TYR A 371 12.51 -2.97 11.39
N LEU A 372 12.97 -2.30 12.46
CA LEU A 372 14.14 -2.72 13.23
C LEU A 372 13.93 -4.11 13.83
N TYR A 373 12.77 -4.35 14.45
CA TYR A 373 12.36 -5.65 14.95
C TYR A 373 12.40 -6.73 13.86
N ASN A 374 11.78 -6.49 12.71
CA ASN A 374 11.78 -7.44 11.61
C ASN A 374 13.18 -7.74 11.07
N ILE A 375 14.08 -6.75 11.04
CA ILE A 375 15.48 -6.95 10.64
C ILE A 375 16.18 -7.86 11.65
N VAL A 376 16.09 -7.56 12.95
CA VAL A 376 16.71 -8.34 14.04
C VAL A 376 16.22 -9.78 14.08
N ILE A 377 14.92 -10.01 13.82
CA ILE A 377 14.35 -11.36 13.81
C ILE A 377 14.83 -12.20 12.62
N ARG A 378 15.10 -11.56 11.47
CA ARG A 378 15.41 -12.22 10.19
C ARG A 378 16.90 -12.34 9.90
N VAL A 379 17.70 -11.45 10.47
CA VAL A 379 19.14 -11.35 10.21
C VAL A 379 19.91 -11.66 11.50
N ASP A 380 21.03 -12.36 11.35
CA ASP A 380 21.94 -12.65 12.46
C ASP A 380 22.45 -11.36 13.12
N VAL A 381 22.04 -11.14 14.38
CA VAL A 381 22.37 -9.95 15.17
C VAL A 381 23.87 -9.77 15.32
N ASN A 382 24.65 -10.85 15.46
CA ASN A 382 26.11 -10.75 15.58
C ASN A 382 26.74 -10.17 14.31
N LYS A 383 26.13 -10.40 13.14
CA LYS A 383 26.60 -9.81 11.87
C LYS A 383 26.20 -8.34 11.74
N LEU A 384 25.03 -7.98 12.27
CA LEU A 384 24.56 -6.59 12.33
C LEU A 384 25.40 -5.76 13.30
N ALA A 385 25.63 -6.25 14.52
CA ALA A 385 26.41 -5.60 15.56
C ALA A 385 27.84 -5.22 15.11
N LYS A 386 28.49 -6.07 14.30
CA LYS A 386 29.82 -5.77 13.73
C LYS A 386 29.85 -4.54 12.80
N LYS A 387 28.71 -4.08 12.31
CA LYS A 387 28.62 -3.05 11.27
C LYS A 387 27.64 -1.93 11.61
N THR A 388 26.91 -2.06 12.70
CA THR A 388 25.83 -1.15 13.07
C THR A 388 25.72 -1.00 14.57
N ARG A 389 25.08 0.08 15.03
CA ARG A 389 24.82 0.36 16.45
C ARG A 389 23.55 -0.33 16.97
N ILE A 390 23.26 -1.52 16.48
CA ILE A 390 22.03 -2.24 16.83
C ILE A 390 22.02 -2.69 18.30
N GLU A 391 23.19 -3.00 18.87
CA GLU A 391 23.32 -3.37 20.28
C GLU A 391 22.97 -2.21 21.20
N ASP A 392 23.44 -0.99 20.91
CA ASP A 392 23.03 0.23 21.64
C ASP A 392 21.51 0.39 21.66
N TRP A 393 20.84 0.11 20.54
CA TRP A 393 19.38 0.22 20.47
C TRP A 393 18.68 -0.90 21.25
N LEU A 394 19.19 -2.13 21.16
CA LEU A 394 18.68 -3.26 21.96
C LEU A 394 18.79 -2.96 23.46
N ASP A 395 19.88 -2.34 23.89
CA ASP A 395 20.11 -1.90 25.26
C ASP A 395 19.15 -0.76 25.70
N THR A 396 18.57 0.00 24.76
CA THR A 396 17.55 0.99 25.12
C THR A 396 16.13 0.42 25.27
N LEU A 397 15.87 -0.82 24.85
CA LEU A 397 14.51 -1.36 24.79
C LEU A 397 13.82 -1.47 26.16
N PRO A 398 14.48 -1.91 27.24
CA PRO A 398 13.85 -1.96 28.56
C PRO A 398 13.37 -0.57 29.01
N THR A 399 14.13 0.48 28.69
CA THR A 399 13.76 1.86 29.04
C THR A 399 12.46 2.30 28.39
N TYR A 400 12.03 1.69 27.27
CA TYR A 400 10.74 2.01 26.67
C TYR A 400 9.61 1.62 27.60
N LEU A 401 9.72 0.48 28.28
CA LEU A 401 8.73 -0.03 29.23
C LEU A 401 8.62 0.80 30.51
N CYS A 402 9.62 1.62 30.80
CA CYS A 402 9.67 2.49 31.98
C CYS A 402 9.24 3.95 31.67
N GLN A 403 8.82 4.24 30.43
CA GLN A 403 8.40 5.58 30.04
C GLN A 403 6.93 5.83 30.40
N LYS A 404 6.62 7.07 30.79
CA LYS A 404 5.24 7.53 31.03
C LYS A 404 4.40 7.67 29.75
N GLN A 405 5.00 7.54 28.58
CA GLN A 405 4.30 7.65 27.30
C GLN A 405 3.62 6.32 27.00
N ALA A 406 2.36 6.37 26.53
CA ALA A 406 1.65 5.18 26.08
C ALA A 406 2.42 4.43 24.96
N ILE A 407 2.53 3.11 25.10
CA ILE A 407 3.29 2.24 24.19
C ILE A 407 2.32 1.39 23.35
N PRO A 408 2.58 1.14 22.06
CA PRO A 408 1.80 0.19 21.28
C PRO A 408 1.99 -1.25 21.76
N ARG A 409 0.91 -2.04 21.82
CA ARG A 409 0.97 -3.47 22.15
C ARG A 409 1.92 -4.24 21.24
N SER A 410 1.96 -3.90 19.96
CA SER A 410 2.87 -4.52 19.00
C SER A 410 4.35 -4.37 19.39
N VAL A 411 4.72 -3.27 20.05
CA VAL A 411 6.09 -3.03 20.55
C VAL A 411 6.36 -3.92 21.76
N VAL A 412 5.41 -4.01 22.69
CA VAL A 412 5.50 -4.90 23.85
C VAL A 412 5.68 -6.36 23.43
N ASP A 413 4.82 -6.86 22.55
CA ASP A 413 4.88 -8.24 22.04
C ASP A 413 6.21 -8.52 21.34
N SER A 414 6.75 -7.53 20.63
CA SER A 414 8.04 -7.62 19.97
C SER A 414 9.21 -7.66 20.95
N ILE A 415 9.20 -6.84 22.01
CA ILE A 415 10.22 -6.87 23.07
C ILE A 415 10.23 -8.25 23.75
N MET A 416 9.05 -8.77 24.10
CA MET A 416 8.93 -10.12 24.67
C MET A 416 9.50 -11.19 23.74
N THR A 417 9.23 -11.08 22.45
CA THR A 417 9.75 -12.01 21.45
C THR A 417 11.27 -11.91 21.32
N LEU A 418 11.84 -10.70 21.39
CA LEU A 418 13.30 -10.50 21.36
C LEU A 418 13.97 -11.03 22.63
N ALA A 419 13.39 -10.80 23.81
CA ALA A 419 13.91 -11.29 25.09
C ALA A 419 14.02 -12.82 25.11
N ALA A 420 13.00 -13.52 24.59
CA ALA A 420 13.00 -14.99 24.47
C ALA A 420 14.14 -15.54 23.58
N ARG A 421 14.76 -14.72 22.72
CA ARG A 421 15.88 -15.13 21.85
C ARG A 421 17.26 -15.06 22.51
N LYS A 422 17.33 -14.63 23.78
CA LYS A 422 18.58 -14.57 24.56
C LYS A 422 19.69 -13.79 23.85
N ILE A 423 19.36 -12.60 23.34
CA ILE A 423 20.33 -11.72 22.70
C ILE A 423 21.15 -11.04 23.81
N PRO A 424 22.48 -11.21 23.89
CA PRO A 424 23.27 -10.77 25.05
C PRO A 424 23.09 -9.30 25.43
N ALA A 425 23.14 -8.38 24.46
CA ALA A 425 22.96 -6.95 24.70
C ALA A 425 21.59 -6.63 25.34
N LEU A 426 20.52 -7.29 24.90
CA LEU A 426 19.18 -7.11 25.47
C LEU A 426 19.05 -7.80 26.84
N GLN A 427 19.68 -8.96 27.04
CA GLN A 427 19.63 -9.68 28.31
C GLN A 427 20.27 -8.88 29.43
N ASN A 428 21.52 -8.43 29.23
CA ASN A 428 22.23 -7.61 30.21
C ASN A 428 21.44 -6.32 30.54
N SER A 429 20.76 -5.77 29.54
CA SER A 429 19.90 -4.60 29.72
C SER A 429 18.65 -4.91 30.54
N ILE A 430 18.00 -6.05 30.30
CA ILE A 430 16.84 -6.50 31.10
C ILE A 430 17.28 -6.78 32.54
N ASP A 431 18.41 -7.45 32.74
CA ASP A 431 18.95 -7.77 34.07
C ASP A 431 19.15 -6.48 34.89
N SER A 432 19.73 -5.44 34.28
CA SER A 432 19.96 -4.15 34.94
C SER A 432 18.72 -3.27 35.14
N HIS A 433 17.58 -3.58 34.52
CA HIS A 433 16.38 -2.74 34.57
C HIS A 433 15.15 -3.46 35.13
N ILE A 434 15.23 -4.74 35.50
CA ILE A 434 14.05 -5.53 35.83
C ILE A 434 13.22 -4.94 36.99
N GLU A 435 13.87 -4.48 38.06
CA GLU A 435 13.21 -3.82 39.20
C GLU A 435 12.41 -2.60 38.74
N VAL A 436 13.06 -1.71 37.98
CA VAL A 436 12.44 -0.49 37.43
C VAL A 436 11.27 -0.83 36.51
N ILE A 437 11.41 -1.87 35.68
CA ILE A 437 10.33 -2.32 34.80
C ILE A 437 9.13 -2.76 35.65
N LEU A 438 9.35 -3.59 36.68
CA LEU A 438 8.28 -4.09 37.56
C LEU A 438 7.57 -2.96 38.30
N ASP A 439 8.32 -1.97 38.79
CA ASP A 439 7.76 -0.77 39.45
C ASP A 439 6.94 0.09 38.48
N CYS A 440 7.30 0.11 37.20
CA CYS A 440 6.56 0.85 36.17
C CYS A 440 5.33 0.12 35.63
N LEU A 441 5.23 -1.22 35.77
CA LEU A 441 4.12 -2.01 35.20
C LEU A 441 2.72 -1.54 35.64
N PRO A 442 2.46 -1.19 36.92
CA PRO A 442 1.14 -0.73 37.34
C PRO A 442 0.68 0.52 36.60
N GLU A 443 1.59 1.46 36.33
CA GLU A 443 1.31 2.75 35.68
C GLU A 443 1.44 2.71 34.15
N LEU A 444 1.99 1.63 33.58
CA LEU A 444 2.21 1.52 32.13
C LEU A 444 0.91 1.65 31.32
N GLU A 445 0.89 2.57 30.36
CA GLU A 445 -0.22 2.80 29.44
C GLU A 445 0.00 2.11 28.09
N ILE A 446 -1.03 1.43 27.57
CA ILE A 446 -1.00 0.75 26.26
C ILE A 446 -1.91 1.49 25.28
N SER A 447 -1.32 2.06 24.24
CA SER A 447 -1.97 3.04 23.36
C SER A 447 -3.15 2.50 22.53
N ASP A 448 -3.14 1.22 22.18
CA ASP A 448 -4.06 0.59 21.22
C ASP A 448 -5.14 -0.29 21.86
N CYS A 449 -5.18 -0.41 23.18
CA CYS A 449 -6.13 -1.27 23.90
C CYS A 449 -7.53 -0.65 24.16
N GLN A 450 -7.89 0.48 23.54
CA GLN A 450 -9.23 1.12 23.59
C GLN A 450 -9.93 1.18 24.97
N GLY A 451 -9.20 1.12 26.09
CA GLY A 451 -9.77 1.06 27.44
C GLY A 451 -10.28 -0.32 27.89
N ASN A 452 -10.01 -1.41 27.16
CA ASN A 452 -10.28 -2.78 27.61
C ASN A 452 -9.30 -3.16 28.73
N THR A 453 -9.76 -3.07 29.98
CA THR A 453 -8.95 -3.33 31.18
C THR A 453 -8.39 -4.75 31.24
N ASP A 454 -9.13 -5.73 30.73
CA ASP A 454 -8.69 -7.14 30.75
C ASP A 454 -7.54 -7.39 29.77
N GLU A 455 -7.59 -6.75 28.60
CA GLU A 455 -6.50 -6.82 27.63
C GLU A 455 -5.24 -6.12 28.13
N VAL A 456 -5.39 -4.92 28.72
CA VAL A 456 -4.26 -4.20 29.31
C VAL A 456 -3.61 -5.03 30.42
N LEU A 457 -4.42 -5.63 31.30
CA LEU A 457 -3.92 -6.51 32.37
C LEU A 457 -3.21 -7.74 31.80
N SER A 458 -3.73 -8.35 30.73
CA SER A 458 -3.10 -9.48 30.04
C SER A 458 -1.72 -9.14 29.47
N VAL A 459 -1.57 -7.95 28.87
CA VAL A 459 -0.29 -7.44 28.37
C VAL A 459 0.70 -7.22 29.53
N LYS A 460 0.26 -6.59 30.62
CA LYS A 460 1.08 -6.37 31.82
C LYS A 460 1.53 -7.68 32.47
N LYS A 461 0.64 -8.68 32.56
CA LYS A 461 0.98 -10.04 33.01
C LYS A 461 2.04 -10.68 32.12
N SER A 462 1.95 -10.46 30.80
CA SER A 462 2.94 -10.97 29.86
C SER A 462 4.30 -10.31 30.05
N LEU A 463 4.35 -9.00 30.31
CA LEU A 463 5.58 -8.27 30.63
C LEU A 463 6.21 -8.71 31.96
N ALA A 464 5.41 -9.02 32.99
CA ALA A 464 5.94 -9.55 34.25
C ALA A 464 6.73 -10.86 34.03
N ARG A 465 6.46 -11.62 32.96
CA ARG A 465 7.25 -12.82 32.60
C ARG A 465 8.68 -12.50 32.16
N LEU A 466 9.06 -11.23 31.97
CA LEU A 466 10.46 -10.84 31.76
C LEU A 466 11.36 -11.26 32.92
N ILE A 467 10.82 -11.30 34.14
CA ILE A 467 11.47 -11.84 35.35
C ILE A 467 12.10 -13.21 35.07
N TYR A 468 11.40 -14.08 34.34
CA TYR A 468 11.88 -15.43 34.05
C TYR A 468 13.15 -15.44 33.18
N TRP A 469 13.38 -14.40 32.38
CA TRP A 469 14.52 -14.31 31.48
C TRP A 469 15.75 -13.65 32.11
N VAL A 470 15.64 -13.17 33.36
CA VAL A 470 16.75 -12.54 34.09
C VAL A 470 17.82 -13.57 34.44
N GLN A 471 19.07 -13.29 34.07
CA GLN A 471 20.21 -14.18 34.32
C GLN A 471 20.86 -13.90 35.68
N ASP A 472 21.13 -12.64 35.97
CA ASP A 472 21.72 -12.18 37.23
C ASP A 472 20.62 -12.05 38.30
N TRP A 473 20.24 -13.19 38.87
CA TRP A 473 19.28 -13.30 39.96
C TRP A 473 20.03 -13.41 41.30
N ASP A 474 20.21 -12.29 41.99
CA ASP A 474 20.89 -12.25 43.28
C ASP A 474 19.92 -12.20 44.47
N GLU A 475 20.46 -12.31 45.68
CA GLU A 475 19.67 -12.29 46.92
C GLU A 475 18.99 -10.92 47.13
N GLU A 476 19.63 -9.83 46.71
CA GLU A 476 19.10 -8.46 46.84
C GLU A 476 17.82 -8.29 46.02
N LEU A 477 17.85 -8.63 44.72
CA LEU A 477 16.68 -8.61 43.85
C LEU A 477 15.54 -9.50 44.40
N SER A 478 15.88 -10.69 44.90
CA SER A 478 14.89 -11.62 45.46
C SER A 478 14.21 -11.07 46.72
N GLU A 479 14.97 -10.42 47.60
CA GLU A 479 14.45 -9.76 48.79
C GLU A 479 13.57 -8.56 48.45
N GLU A 480 13.99 -7.72 47.51
CA GLU A 480 13.21 -6.56 47.06
C GLU A 480 11.86 -6.96 46.49
N ILE A 481 11.82 -7.96 45.60
CA ILE A 481 10.57 -8.50 45.06
C ILE A 481 9.71 -9.07 46.21
N CYS A 482 10.30 -9.77 47.18
CA CYS A 482 9.57 -10.31 48.33
C CYS A 482 8.92 -9.19 49.17
N VAL A 483 9.64 -8.09 49.41
CA VAL A 483 9.12 -6.92 50.13
C VAL A 483 7.99 -6.26 49.34
N ALA A 484 8.13 -6.11 48.02
CA ALA A 484 7.09 -5.54 47.15
C ALA A 484 5.82 -6.40 47.12
N LEU A 485 5.96 -7.73 47.08
CA LEU A 485 4.86 -8.69 47.16
C LEU A 485 4.10 -8.58 48.49
N ARG A 486 4.80 -8.49 49.63
CA ARG A 486 4.17 -8.33 50.95
C ARG A 486 3.38 -7.02 51.07
N LYS A 487 3.84 -5.97 50.39
CA LYS A 487 3.17 -4.66 50.34
C LYS A 487 2.04 -4.58 49.31
N GLN A 488 1.78 -5.65 48.56
CA GLN A 488 0.85 -5.67 47.41
C GLN A 488 1.13 -4.55 46.40
N HIS A 489 2.42 -4.21 46.21
CA HIS A 489 2.84 -3.07 45.41
C HIS A 489 2.34 -3.14 43.96
N PHE A 490 2.32 -4.34 43.37
CA PHE A 490 1.93 -4.57 41.97
C PHE A 490 0.40 -4.63 41.75
N GLY A 491 -0.41 -4.42 42.80
CA GLY A 491 -1.87 -4.44 42.73
C GLY A 491 -2.41 -5.75 42.11
N PRO A 492 -3.19 -5.70 41.01
CA PRO A 492 -3.79 -6.88 40.40
C PRO A 492 -2.79 -7.86 39.75
N LEU A 493 -1.52 -7.45 39.60
CA LEU A 493 -0.44 -8.30 39.07
C LEU A 493 0.26 -9.12 40.16
N THR A 494 0.03 -8.80 41.44
CA THR A 494 0.72 -9.42 42.58
C THR A 494 0.69 -10.95 42.55
N PRO A 495 -0.44 -11.64 42.26
CA PRO A 495 -0.47 -13.10 42.20
C PRO A 495 0.45 -13.66 41.11
N ASP A 496 0.43 -13.07 39.91
CA ASP A 496 1.25 -13.54 38.78
C ASP A 496 2.75 -13.34 39.05
N VAL A 497 3.14 -12.21 39.65
CA VAL A 497 4.54 -11.95 40.05
C VAL A 497 4.98 -12.92 41.15
N GLN A 498 4.10 -13.22 42.11
CA GLN A 498 4.37 -14.18 43.18
C GLN A 498 4.66 -15.58 42.63
N ASP A 499 3.83 -16.07 41.70
CA ASP A 499 4.04 -17.37 41.07
C ASP A 499 5.38 -17.44 40.32
N LEU A 500 5.73 -16.37 39.58
CA LEU A 500 7.00 -16.27 38.85
C LEU A 500 8.22 -16.23 39.79
N TRP A 501 8.13 -15.49 40.89
CA TRP A 501 9.18 -15.41 41.91
C TRP A 501 9.42 -16.77 42.56
N PHE A 502 8.36 -17.50 42.93
CA PHE A 502 8.48 -18.87 43.46
C PHE A 502 9.13 -19.83 42.47
N LEU A 503 8.66 -19.83 41.21
CA LEU A 503 9.23 -20.66 40.15
C LEU A 503 10.73 -20.40 39.95
N ARG A 504 11.17 -19.14 40.05
CA ARG A 504 12.58 -18.80 39.86
C ARG A 504 13.45 -19.18 41.06
N ASN A 505 12.99 -18.94 42.28
CA ASN A 505 13.73 -19.31 43.50
C ASN A 505 13.85 -20.83 43.65
N GLU A 506 12.82 -21.61 43.29
CA GLU A 506 12.91 -23.08 43.31
C GLU A 506 13.96 -23.60 42.30
N VAL A 507 14.14 -22.92 41.17
CA VAL A 507 15.18 -23.23 40.16
C VAL A 507 16.56 -22.79 40.64
N TYR A 508 16.67 -21.63 41.30
CA TYR A 508 17.91 -21.11 41.85
C TYR A 508 18.46 -22.00 42.97
N GLU A 509 17.63 -22.38 43.94
CA GLU A 509 18.01 -23.30 45.03
C GLU A 509 18.49 -24.66 44.50
N LYS A 510 17.87 -25.17 43.42
CA LYS A 510 18.31 -26.41 42.75
C LYS A 510 19.61 -26.27 41.95
N SER A 511 20.02 -25.06 41.58
CA SER A 511 21.27 -24.81 40.84
C SER A 511 22.49 -24.60 41.74
N LEU A 512 22.25 -24.27 43.03
CA LEU A 512 23.25 -24.14 44.08
C LEU A 512 23.55 -25.45 44.83
N ALA A 513 22.61 -26.40 44.79
CA ALA A 513 22.76 -27.77 45.30
C ALA A 513 23.41 -28.70 44.28
#